data_AF-A0A4E0RK20-F1
#
_entry.id   AF-A0A4E0RK20-F1
#
_cell.length_a   1.000
_cell.length_b   1.000
_cell.length_c   1.000
_cell.angle_alpha   90.00
_cell.angle_beta   90.00
_cell.angle_gamma   90.00
#
_symmetry.space_group_name_H-M   'P 1'
#
loop_
_entity.id
_entity.type
_entity.pdbx_description
1 polymer ?
#
loop_
_entity_poly.entity_id
_entity_poly.type
_entity_poly.pdbx_seq_one_letter_code
_entity_poly.pdbx_strand_id
1 'polypeptide(L)'
;MTPGMDLLGEIPEDCADKKCLVLDLDETLVHSWFKYVENANFVVPVDLDGVKHQIYVCKRPHLDEFLRAVGPLFECVMFTASLRKYADPVCDFIDIGSYFRHRLFREACVYHQNNLIKDLSRLGRDVDQICIVDNSPVSFLFQPNNALQITSWFDDPTDQALLDLIPYLTALAKSDTVVDYLREFRPPSSAAVAQPTTPSWLLLFNPSLTDDQEGSDGALDDVSYDYTEADAVLSPHFHPLSANTSTSLLRSYLAQADHTSPASTDAQLVVHQHRMQLTNSSLNNPTTVPPPPPPPPPSPLPPPSGAISFVHQVTRPETVGANAIGTRLPNPVELQDMKAI
;
A
#
# COMPACT_ATOMS: atom_id res chain seq x y z
N MET A 1 -6.48 22.10 -8.55
CA MET A 1 -7.90 21.75 -8.38
C MET A 1 -8.69 23.03 -8.21
N THR A 2 -9.84 23.17 -8.87
CA THR A 2 -10.79 24.28 -8.68
C THR A 2 -11.42 24.17 -7.29
N PRO A 3 -11.44 25.23 -6.46
CA PRO A 3 -12.16 25.22 -5.19
C PRO A 3 -13.66 24.95 -5.43
N GLY A 4 -14.25 23.99 -4.71
CA GLY A 4 -15.68 23.69 -4.76
C GLY A 4 -16.12 22.52 -5.65
N MET A 5 -15.19 21.67 -6.14
CA MET A 5 -15.55 20.39 -6.75
C MET A 5 -15.17 19.24 -5.82
N ASP A 6 -16.16 18.41 -5.50
CA ASP A 6 -15.99 17.19 -4.72
C ASP A 6 -15.03 16.20 -5.40
N LEU A 7 -14.27 15.43 -4.61
CA LEU A 7 -13.24 14.52 -5.11
C LEU A 7 -13.80 13.34 -5.92
N LEU A 8 -15.04 12.91 -5.67
CA LEU A 8 -15.64 11.74 -6.31
C LEU A 8 -16.58 12.09 -7.48
N GLY A 9 -17.03 13.34 -7.58
CA GLY A 9 -18.04 13.74 -8.57
C GLY A 9 -19.41 13.09 -8.31
N GLU A 10 -20.17 12.90 -9.40
CA GLU A 10 -21.52 12.31 -9.34
C GLU A 10 -21.51 10.86 -8.82
N ILE A 11 -22.56 10.49 -8.09
CA ILE A 11 -22.73 9.14 -7.54
C ILE A 11 -23.09 8.18 -8.69
N PRO A 12 -22.37 7.06 -8.87
CA PRO A 12 -22.75 6.03 -9.84
C PRO A 12 -24.16 5.49 -9.57
N GLU A 13 -24.94 5.21 -10.61
CA GLU A 13 -26.34 4.74 -10.47
C GLU A 13 -26.46 3.48 -9.60
N ASP A 14 -25.49 2.56 -9.70
CA ASP A 14 -25.45 1.32 -8.92
C ASP A 14 -24.97 1.51 -7.46
N CYS A 15 -24.68 2.75 -7.07
CA CYS A 15 -24.23 3.16 -5.74
C CYS A 15 -25.20 4.14 -5.04
N ALA A 16 -26.30 4.54 -5.67
CA ALA A 16 -27.21 5.56 -5.14
C ALA A 16 -27.72 5.29 -3.71
N ASP A 17 -27.95 4.02 -3.37
CA ASP A 17 -28.44 3.59 -2.05
C ASP A 17 -27.34 2.99 -1.16
N LYS A 18 -26.07 3.13 -1.55
CA LYS A 18 -24.92 2.53 -0.84
C LYS A 18 -24.17 3.57 -0.02
N LYS A 19 -23.65 3.10 1.12
CA LYS A 19 -22.67 3.86 1.91
C LYS A 19 -21.32 3.91 1.18
N CYS A 20 -20.51 4.92 1.48
CA CYS A 20 -19.15 5.03 0.95
C CYS A 20 -18.16 4.33 1.88
N LEU A 21 -17.35 3.41 1.34
CA LEU A 21 -16.31 2.71 2.07
C LEU A 21 -14.94 3.11 1.50
N VAL A 22 -14.22 3.92 2.26
CA VAL A 22 -12.85 4.32 1.97
C VAL A 22 -11.90 3.25 2.50
N LEU A 23 -11.09 2.68 1.63
CA LEU A 23 -10.09 1.67 1.96
C LEU A 23 -8.70 2.22 1.68
N ASP A 24 -7.85 2.23 2.71
CA ASP A 24 -6.42 2.44 2.53
C ASP A 24 -5.77 1.25 1.80
N LEU A 25 -4.55 1.45 1.29
CA LEU A 25 -3.83 0.45 0.50
C LEU A 25 -2.70 -0.23 1.28
N ASP A 26 -1.69 0.53 1.66
CA ASP A 26 -0.43 0.04 2.21
C ASP A 26 -0.59 -0.30 3.71
N GLU A 27 -0.06 -1.44 4.14
CA GLU A 27 -0.28 -2.06 5.47
C GLU A 27 -1.75 -2.35 5.83
N THR A 28 -2.70 -2.04 4.93
CA THR A 28 -4.13 -2.31 5.07
C THR A 28 -4.56 -3.48 4.21
N LEU A 29 -4.36 -3.40 2.88
CA LEU A 29 -4.73 -4.44 1.90
C LEU A 29 -3.49 -5.18 1.37
N VAL A 30 -2.38 -4.48 1.24
CA VAL A 30 -1.10 -5.02 0.75
C VAL A 30 0.05 -4.51 1.60
N HIS A 31 1.22 -5.10 1.42
CA HIS A 31 2.47 -4.54 1.92
C HIS A 31 3.55 -4.71 0.86
N SER A 32 4.45 -3.73 0.78
CA SER A 32 5.36 -3.54 -0.34
C SER A 32 6.79 -3.26 0.11
N TRP A 33 7.75 -3.79 -0.64
CA TRP A 33 9.17 -3.60 -0.38
C TRP A 33 9.94 -3.23 -1.65
N PHE A 34 10.93 -2.35 -1.49
CA PHE A 34 11.95 -2.11 -2.52
C PHE A 34 12.99 -3.24 -2.61
N LYS A 35 13.10 -4.07 -1.56
CA LYS A 35 13.99 -5.23 -1.54
C LYS A 35 13.28 -6.44 -2.14
N TYR A 36 14.05 -7.32 -2.78
CA TYR A 36 13.53 -8.57 -3.32
C TYR A 36 12.83 -9.40 -2.24
N VAL A 37 11.61 -9.85 -2.55
CA VAL A 37 10.82 -10.77 -1.75
C VAL A 37 10.49 -11.98 -2.64
N GLU A 38 10.90 -13.17 -2.20
CA GLU A 38 10.78 -14.40 -3.01
C GLU A 38 9.31 -14.78 -3.30
N ASN A 39 8.43 -14.59 -2.33
CA ASN A 39 7.02 -14.96 -2.42
C ASN A 39 6.11 -13.76 -2.68
N ALA A 40 6.62 -12.71 -3.33
CA ALA A 40 5.80 -11.57 -3.72
C ALA A 40 4.67 -12.01 -4.65
N ASN A 41 3.46 -11.49 -4.44
CA ASN A 41 2.33 -11.79 -5.31
C ASN A 41 2.46 -11.12 -6.67
N PHE A 42 3.09 -9.94 -6.71
CA PHE A 42 3.39 -9.23 -7.95
C PHE A 42 4.51 -8.20 -7.75
N VAL A 43 5.04 -7.70 -8.87
CA VAL A 43 6.14 -6.73 -8.89
C VAL A 43 5.72 -5.53 -9.73
N VAL A 44 5.83 -4.33 -9.16
CA VAL A 44 5.52 -3.06 -9.84
C VAL A 44 6.84 -2.37 -10.23
N PRO A 45 7.11 -2.21 -11.53
CA PRO A 45 8.22 -1.37 -11.99
C PRO A 45 7.85 0.11 -11.84
N VAL A 46 8.60 0.86 -11.06
CA VAL A 46 8.40 2.31 -10.87
C VAL A 46 9.66 3.05 -11.30
N ASP A 47 9.48 4.11 -12.08
CA ASP A 47 10.55 5.07 -12.40
C ASP A 47 10.60 6.14 -11.30
N LEU A 48 11.74 6.25 -10.63
CA LEU A 48 12.06 7.28 -9.64
C LEU A 48 13.28 8.03 -10.12
N ASP A 49 13.10 9.32 -10.44
CA ASP A 49 14.18 10.19 -10.92
C ASP A 49 15.01 9.60 -12.09
N GLY A 50 14.35 8.88 -13.02
CA GLY A 50 14.99 8.25 -14.18
C GLY A 50 15.64 6.89 -13.88
N VAL A 51 15.52 6.40 -12.64
CA VAL A 51 16.00 5.08 -12.22
C VAL A 51 14.81 4.14 -12.06
N LYS A 52 14.87 2.97 -12.70
CA LYS A 52 13.84 1.96 -12.56
C LYS A 52 14.06 1.15 -11.28
N HIS A 53 13.06 1.15 -10.41
CA HIS A 53 12.98 0.35 -9.21
C HIS A 53 11.91 -0.73 -9.36
N GLN A 54 12.16 -1.89 -8.77
CA GLN A 54 11.17 -2.97 -8.66
C GLN A 54 10.61 -2.96 -7.25
N ILE A 55 9.30 -2.83 -7.14
CA ILE A 55 8.57 -2.87 -5.87
C ILE A 55 7.86 -4.21 -5.79
N TYR A 56 8.19 -5.00 -4.77
CA TYR A 56 7.65 -6.33 -4.52
C TYR A 56 6.46 -6.20 -3.59
N VAL A 57 5.30 -6.69 -4.00
CA VAL A 57 4.05 -6.47 -3.28
C VAL A 57 3.43 -7.80 -2.88
N CYS A 58 3.06 -7.92 -1.61
CA CYS A 58 2.33 -9.05 -1.05
C CYS A 58 0.89 -8.63 -0.72
N LYS A 59 -0.06 -9.51 -0.99
CA LYS A 59 -1.47 -9.34 -0.61
C LYS A 59 -1.65 -9.77 0.83
N ARG A 60 -2.37 -8.98 1.61
CA ARG A 60 -2.85 -9.41 2.93
C ARG A 60 -3.73 -10.65 2.77
N PRO A 61 -3.62 -11.66 3.66
CA PRO A 61 -4.51 -12.81 3.64
C PRO A 61 -5.99 -12.40 3.53
N HIS A 62 -6.74 -13.18 2.75
CA HIS A 62 -8.18 -13.01 2.52
C HIS A 62 -8.60 -11.76 1.75
N LEU A 63 -7.68 -10.97 1.17
CA LEU A 63 -8.02 -9.77 0.40
C LEU A 63 -9.05 -10.00 -0.71
N ASP A 64 -8.92 -11.09 -1.47
CA ASP A 64 -9.88 -11.41 -2.55
C ASP A 64 -11.28 -11.74 -2.03
N GLU A 65 -11.35 -12.42 -0.88
CA GLU A 65 -12.60 -12.76 -0.22
C GLU A 65 -13.27 -11.51 0.35
N PHE A 66 -12.46 -10.67 0.99
CA PHE A 66 -12.89 -9.38 1.51
C PHE A 66 -13.51 -8.50 0.41
N LEU A 67 -12.77 -8.20 -0.67
CA LEU A 67 -13.26 -7.33 -1.74
C LEU A 67 -14.52 -7.91 -2.41
N ARG A 68 -14.58 -9.23 -2.62
CA ARG A 68 -15.77 -9.89 -3.18
C ARG A 68 -16.99 -9.78 -2.28
N ALA A 69 -16.81 -9.85 -0.97
CA ALA A 69 -17.91 -9.79 -0.01
C ALA A 69 -18.39 -8.35 0.22
N VAL A 70 -17.47 -7.38 0.35
CA VAL A 70 -17.83 -5.99 0.71
C VAL A 70 -18.04 -5.09 -0.51
N GLY A 71 -17.33 -5.33 -1.61
CA GLY A 71 -17.37 -4.50 -2.82
C GLY A 71 -18.79 -4.27 -3.37
N PRO A 72 -19.64 -5.31 -3.48
CA PRO A 72 -21.03 -5.12 -3.93
C PRO A 72 -21.92 -4.33 -2.96
N LEU A 73 -21.53 -4.22 -1.68
CA LEU A 73 -22.35 -3.63 -0.61
C LEU A 73 -22.13 -2.13 -0.45
N PHE A 74 -21.00 -1.60 -0.92
CA PHE A 74 -20.58 -0.22 -0.74
C PHE A 74 -20.26 0.45 -2.08
N GLU A 75 -20.20 1.78 -2.07
CA GLU A 75 -19.37 2.52 -3.00
C GLU A 75 -17.92 2.48 -2.47
N CYS A 76 -17.10 1.55 -2.96
CA CYS A 76 -15.73 1.43 -2.50
C CYS A 76 -14.81 2.47 -3.16
N VAL A 77 -14.04 3.17 -2.34
CA VAL A 77 -13.02 4.14 -2.75
C VAL A 77 -11.67 3.67 -2.24
N MET A 78 -10.74 3.34 -3.14
CA MET A 78 -9.34 3.22 -2.71
C MET A 78 -8.82 4.63 -2.46
N PHE A 79 -8.33 4.92 -1.27
CA PHE A 79 -7.71 6.21 -0.94
C PHE A 79 -6.40 5.96 -0.23
N THR A 80 -5.28 6.22 -0.91
CA THR A 80 -3.93 6.00 -0.38
C THR A 80 -3.16 7.31 -0.30
N ALA A 81 -2.26 7.41 0.68
CA ALA A 81 -1.26 8.47 0.72
C ALA A 81 -0.09 8.21 -0.26
N SER A 82 -0.10 7.11 -1.03
CA SER A 82 0.97 6.73 -1.96
C SER A 82 0.80 7.40 -3.33
N LEU A 83 1.89 7.45 -4.09
CA LEU A 83 1.88 8.02 -5.44
C LEU A 83 1.11 7.12 -6.42
N ARG A 84 0.37 7.76 -7.34
CA ARG A 84 -0.39 7.08 -8.40
C ARG A 84 0.43 6.06 -9.19
N LYS A 85 1.68 6.40 -9.54
CA LYS A 85 2.57 5.54 -10.35
C LYS A 85 2.85 4.16 -9.75
N TYR A 86 2.67 4.02 -8.43
CA TYR A 86 2.78 2.74 -7.72
C TYR A 86 1.39 2.16 -7.43
N ALA A 87 0.52 2.95 -6.83
CA ALA A 87 -0.75 2.45 -6.31
C ALA A 87 -1.76 2.07 -7.39
N ASP A 88 -1.71 2.70 -8.57
CA ASP A 88 -2.64 2.40 -9.66
C ASP A 88 -2.38 1.00 -10.26
N PRO A 89 -1.13 0.61 -10.60
CA PRO A 89 -0.80 -0.78 -10.95
C PRO A 89 -1.11 -1.81 -9.85
N VAL A 90 -0.92 -1.45 -8.58
CA VAL A 90 -1.29 -2.31 -7.45
C VAL A 90 -2.79 -2.56 -7.44
N CYS A 91 -3.58 -1.49 -7.59
CA CYS A 91 -5.03 -1.56 -7.58
C CYS A 91 -5.56 -2.43 -8.74
N ASP A 92 -4.98 -2.29 -9.94
CA ASP A 92 -5.31 -3.16 -11.08
C ASP A 92 -5.07 -4.65 -10.80
N PHE A 93 -4.05 -4.97 -10.01
CA PHE A 93 -3.74 -6.35 -9.67
C PHE A 93 -4.67 -6.93 -8.60
N ILE A 94 -5.03 -6.15 -7.58
CA ILE A 94 -5.84 -6.65 -6.45
C ILE A 94 -7.35 -6.59 -6.72
N ASP A 95 -7.82 -5.67 -7.56
CA ASP A 95 -9.25 -5.44 -7.80
C ASP A 95 -9.75 -6.08 -9.10
N ILE A 96 -9.66 -7.41 -9.15
CA ILE A 96 -10.09 -8.21 -10.32
C ILE A 96 -11.60 -8.06 -10.58
N GLY A 97 -12.40 -7.77 -9.54
CA GLY A 97 -13.85 -7.62 -9.64
C GLY A 97 -14.33 -6.20 -9.97
N SER A 98 -13.42 -5.23 -10.15
CA SER A 98 -13.76 -3.82 -10.36
C SER A 98 -14.68 -3.26 -9.28
N TYR A 99 -14.36 -3.55 -8.02
CA TYR A 99 -15.09 -3.12 -6.84
C TYR A 99 -14.76 -1.67 -6.47
N PHE A 100 -13.54 -1.18 -6.73
CA PHE A 100 -13.20 0.23 -6.50
C PHE A 100 -13.85 1.11 -7.57
N ARG A 101 -14.79 1.94 -7.15
CA ARG A 101 -15.45 2.95 -8.01
C ARG A 101 -14.56 4.16 -8.23
N HIS A 102 -13.75 4.50 -7.23
CA HIS A 102 -12.82 5.62 -7.30
C HIS A 102 -11.45 5.24 -6.73
N ARG A 103 -10.42 5.88 -7.28
CA ARG A 103 -9.04 5.78 -6.82
C ARG A 103 -8.49 7.17 -6.52
N LEU A 104 -8.23 7.43 -5.24
CA LEU A 104 -7.65 8.67 -4.73
C LEU A 104 -6.23 8.39 -4.22
N PHE A 105 -5.30 9.27 -4.57
CA PHE A 105 -3.88 9.09 -4.30
C PHE A 105 -3.37 10.25 -3.45
N ARG A 106 -2.05 10.30 -3.23
CA ARG A 106 -1.37 11.34 -2.46
C ARG A 106 -1.86 12.77 -2.75
N GLU A 107 -2.11 13.11 -4.01
CA GLU A 107 -2.49 14.48 -4.40
C GLU A 107 -3.91 14.87 -3.95
N ALA A 108 -4.73 13.89 -3.56
CA ALA A 108 -6.06 14.11 -2.98
C ALA A 108 -6.03 14.32 -1.46
N CYS A 109 -4.95 13.91 -0.78
CA CYS A 109 -4.77 14.16 0.65
C CYS A 109 -4.64 15.67 0.95
N VAL A 110 -5.02 16.06 2.15
CA VAL A 110 -4.76 17.39 2.72
C VAL A 110 -3.43 17.30 3.48
N TYR A 111 -2.48 18.18 3.14
CA TYR A 111 -1.26 18.33 3.92
C TYR A 111 -1.53 19.25 5.13
N HIS A 112 -1.42 18.71 6.34
CA HIS A 112 -1.70 19.43 7.59
C HIS A 112 -0.70 19.01 8.66
N GLN A 113 0.03 19.98 9.23
CA GLN A 113 1.02 19.73 10.30
C GLN A 113 1.99 18.57 9.96
N ASN A 114 2.55 18.59 8.75
CA ASN A 114 3.46 17.56 8.22
C ASN A 114 2.86 16.17 8.01
N ASN A 115 1.54 16.04 8.06
CA ASN A 115 0.81 14.81 7.83
C ASN A 115 -0.04 14.89 6.57
N LEU A 116 -0.26 13.73 5.94
CA LEU A 116 -1.22 13.56 4.86
C LEU A 116 -2.53 13.03 5.46
N ILE A 117 -3.58 13.85 5.38
CA ILE A 117 -4.90 13.54 5.94
C ILE A 117 -5.87 13.26 4.80
N LYS A 118 -6.67 12.21 4.95
CA LYS A 118 -7.77 11.84 4.06
C LYS A 118 -9.04 12.52 4.56
N ASP A 119 -9.17 13.80 4.22
CA ASP A 119 -10.33 14.61 4.63
C ASP A 119 -11.61 14.13 3.94
N LEU A 120 -12.44 13.39 4.68
CA LEU A 120 -13.65 12.76 4.17
C LEU A 120 -14.71 13.78 3.74
N SER A 121 -14.67 15.01 4.28
CA SER A 121 -15.60 16.08 3.92
C SER A 121 -15.46 16.53 2.46
N ARG A 122 -14.33 16.22 1.82
CA ARG A 122 -14.04 16.56 0.42
C ARG A 122 -14.54 15.54 -0.58
N LEU A 123 -15.14 14.43 -0.13
CA LEU A 123 -15.56 13.33 -1.00
C LEU A 123 -16.85 13.62 -1.77
N GLY A 124 -17.65 14.61 -1.36
CA GLY A 124 -18.98 14.85 -1.96
C GLY A 124 -19.98 13.74 -1.66
N ARG A 125 -19.88 13.17 -0.46
CA ARG A 125 -20.82 12.20 0.11
C ARG A 125 -21.26 12.73 1.47
N ASP A 126 -22.42 12.29 1.93
CA ASP A 126 -22.83 12.56 3.30
C ASP A 126 -21.82 11.92 4.27
N VAL A 127 -21.12 12.73 5.07
CA VAL A 127 -20.04 12.27 5.96
C VAL A 127 -20.55 11.22 6.94
N ASP A 128 -21.80 11.30 7.39
CA ASP A 128 -22.38 10.30 8.31
C ASP A 128 -22.58 8.93 7.64
N GLN A 129 -22.43 8.85 6.31
CA GLN A 129 -22.53 7.64 5.49
C GLN A 129 -21.17 7.16 4.96
N ILE A 130 -20.06 7.75 5.40
CA ILE A 130 -18.69 7.37 4.99
C ILE A 130 -18.02 6.58 6.11
N CYS A 131 -17.49 5.40 5.80
CA CYS A 131 -16.61 4.64 6.67
C CYS A 131 -15.20 4.62 6.08
N ILE A 132 -14.17 4.89 6.87
CA ILE A 132 -12.77 4.71 6.48
C ILE A 132 -12.14 3.53 7.23
N VAL A 133 -11.47 2.64 6.49
CA VAL A 133 -10.62 1.58 7.04
C VAL A 133 -9.18 1.90 6.68
N ASP A 134 -8.39 2.19 7.70
CA ASP A 134 -7.00 2.67 7.57
C ASP A 134 -6.22 2.24 8.82
N ASN A 135 -4.97 1.84 8.65
CA ASN A 135 -4.14 1.42 9.77
C ASN A 135 -3.54 2.60 10.55
N SER A 136 -3.47 3.78 9.92
CA SER A 136 -2.86 5.00 10.46
C SER A 136 -3.91 5.97 11.02
N PRO A 137 -3.90 6.24 12.33
CA PRO A 137 -4.81 7.20 12.95
C PRO A 137 -4.71 8.64 12.44
N VAL A 138 -3.53 9.00 11.93
CA VAL A 138 -3.28 10.31 11.34
C VAL A 138 -4.08 10.50 10.05
N SER A 139 -4.31 9.43 9.29
CA SER A 139 -4.99 9.50 7.99
C SER A 139 -6.43 9.97 8.13
N PHE A 140 -7.10 9.67 9.24
CA PHE A 140 -8.50 10.06 9.51
C PHE A 140 -8.62 11.10 10.65
N LEU A 141 -7.57 11.88 10.89
CA LEU A 141 -7.50 12.87 11.96
C LEU A 141 -8.71 13.83 12.01
N PHE A 142 -9.28 14.18 10.85
CA PHE A 142 -10.42 15.11 10.78
C PHE A 142 -11.79 14.44 11.00
N GLN A 143 -11.89 13.11 10.86
CA GLN A 143 -13.15 12.36 11.00
C GLN A 143 -12.94 11.02 11.74
N PRO A 144 -12.46 11.04 13.00
CA PRO A 144 -12.16 9.81 13.74
C PRO A 144 -13.40 8.94 13.97
N ASN A 145 -14.58 9.55 14.13
CA ASN A 145 -15.84 8.83 14.36
C ASN A 145 -16.29 7.98 13.17
N ASN A 146 -15.69 8.19 12.00
CA ASN A 146 -15.95 7.44 10.77
C ASN A 146 -14.95 6.28 10.57
N ALA A 147 -13.98 6.13 11.47
CA ALA A 147 -12.82 5.29 11.26
C ALA A 147 -12.88 3.94 11.98
N LEU A 148 -12.56 2.90 11.22
CA LEU A 148 -12.13 1.60 11.70
C LEU A 148 -10.61 1.54 11.57
N GLN A 149 -9.90 1.73 12.68
CA GLN A 149 -8.45 1.56 12.70
C GLN A 149 -8.13 0.07 12.61
N ILE A 150 -7.75 -0.40 11.43
CA ILE A 150 -7.36 -1.80 11.22
C ILE A 150 -5.92 -2.03 11.70
N THR A 151 -5.58 -3.24 12.11
CA THR A 151 -4.20 -3.60 12.41
C THR A 151 -3.33 -3.50 11.16
N SER A 152 -2.13 -2.92 11.30
CA SER A 152 -1.12 -2.92 10.24
C SER A 152 -0.68 -4.35 9.92
N TRP A 153 -0.56 -4.66 8.64
CA TRP A 153 -0.09 -5.95 8.15
C TRP A 153 1.18 -5.80 7.33
N PHE A 154 2.09 -6.77 7.48
CA PHE A 154 3.38 -6.77 6.79
C PHE A 154 3.60 -8.10 6.06
N ASP A 155 3.74 -9.19 6.80
CA ASP A 155 4.13 -10.49 6.23
C ASP A 155 3.50 -11.70 6.93
N ASP A 156 2.64 -11.50 7.94
CA ASP A 156 2.02 -12.61 8.68
C ASP A 156 1.03 -13.36 7.77
N PRO A 157 1.32 -14.63 7.40
CA PRO A 157 0.43 -15.41 6.55
C PRO A 157 -0.82 -15.92 7.31
N THR A 158 -0.84 -15.80 8.64
CA THR A 158 -1.94 -16.24 9.49
C THR A 158 -2.93 -15.13 9.83
N ASP A 159 -2.65 -13.88 9.42
CA ASP A 159 -3.55 -12.74 9.60
C ASP A 159 -4.98 -13.07 9.15
N GLN A 160 -5.97 -12.70 9.97
CA GLN A 160 -7.39 -12.90 9.68
C GLN A 160 -8.15 -11.57 9.64
N ALA A 161 -7.49 -10.42 9.76
CA ALA A 161 -8.16 -9.16 10.06
C ALA A 161 -9.19 -8.79 8.99
N LEU A 162 -8.84 -8.95 7.70
CA LEU A 162 -9.79 -8.70 6.61
C LEU A 162 -10.98 -9.67 6.66
N LEU A 163 -10.73 -10.96 6.87
CA LEU A 163 -11.78 -11.98 6.95
C LEU A 163 -12.74 -11.70 8.11
N ASP A 164 -12.19 -11.44 9.30
CA ASP A 164 -12.93 -11.15 10.53
C ASP A 164 -13.79 -9.88 10.37
N LEU A 165 -13.37 -8.91 9.56
CA LEU A 165 -14.08 -7.64 9.37
C LEU A 165 -15.29 -7.76 8.43
N ILE A 166 -15.39 -8.82 7.61
CA ILE A 166 -16.49 -8.99 6.63
C ILE A 166 -17.88 -8.98 7.29
N PRO A 167 -18.18 -9.77 8.36
CA PRO A 167 -19.50 -9.77 8.97
C PRO A 167 -19.86 -8.40 9.55
N TYR A 168 -18.88 -7.69 10.12
CA TYR A 168 -19.07 -6.37 10.70
C TYR A 168 -19.44 -5.34 9.63
N LEU A 169 -18.68 -5.28 8.52
CA LEU A 169 -18.99 -4.38 7.40
C LEU A 169 -20.30 -4.75 6.69
N THR A 170 -20.63 -6.04 6.62
CA THR A 170 -21.91 -6.49 6.04
C THR A 170 -23.12 -5.98 6.84
N ALA A 171 -22.99 -5.90 8.17
CA ALA A 171 -24.02 -5.32 9.03
C ALA A 171 -24.01 -3.78 8.96
N LEU A 172 -22.83 -3.14 8.93
CA LEU A 172 -22.69 -1.69 8.71
C LEU A 172 -23.37 -1.23 7.40
N ALA A 173 -23.24 -2.00 6.32
CA ALA A 173 -23.89 -1.68 5.05
C ALA A 173 -25.42 -1.48 5.20
N LYS A 174 -26.04 -2.14 6.19
CA LYS A 174 -27.48 -2.13 6.46
C LYS A 174 -27.91 -1.20 7.59
N SER A 175 -26.98 -0.55 8.29
CA SER A 175 -27.30 0.39 9.37
C SER A 175 -27.91 1.69 8.85
N ASP A 176 -28.42 2.54 9.74
CA ASP A 176 -28.95 3.86 9.36
C ASP A 176 -27.82 4.85 9.05
N THR A 177 -26.83 4.96 9.94
CA THR A 177 -25.62 5.79 9.77
C THR A 177 -24.37 4.99 10.07
N VAL A 178 -23.22 5.42 9.53
CA VAL A 178 -21.91 4.84 9.88
C VAL A 178 -21.55 5.21 11.31
N VAL A 179 -21.63 6.49 11.65
CA VAL A 179 -21.16 7.03 12.92
C VAL A 179 -21.86 6.39 14.12
N ASP A 180 -23.18 6.20 14.05
CA ASP A 180 -23.91 5.57 15.16
C ASP A 180 -23.59 4.07 15.25
N TYR A 181 -23.47 3.39 14.11
CA TYR A 181 -23.11 1.97 14.09
C TYR A 181 -21.72 1.71 14.68
N LEU A 182 -20.71 2.51 14.31
CA LEU A 182 -19.36 2.42 14.86
C LEU A 182 -19.31 2.71 16.36
N ARG A 183 -20.20 3.59 16.84
CA ARG A 183 -20.32 3.92 18.27
C ARG A 183 -20.97 2.78 19.08
N GLU A 184 -21.99 2.13 18.52
CA GLU A 184 -22.80 1.11 19.21
C GLU A 184 -22.19 -0.29 19.10
N PHE A 185 -21.69 -0.66 17.94
CA PHE A 185 -21.22 -2.02 17.65
C PHE A 185 -19.70 -2.05 17.57
N ARG A 186 -19.05 -2.83 18.43
CA ARG A 186 -17.60 -2.99 18.41
C ARG A 186 -17.17 -3.94 17.29
N PRO A 187 -16.14 -3.59 16.48
CA PRO A 187 -15.54 -4.53 15.54
C PRO A 187 -14.79 -5.65 16.28
N PRO A 188 -14.45 -6.75 15.58
CA PRO A 188 -13.57 -7.77 16.13
C PRO A 188 -12.23 -7.15 16.55
N SER A 189 -11.87 -7.28 17.82
CA SER A 189 -10.67 -6.64 18.38
C SER A 189 -9.36 -7.20 17.83
N SER A 190 -9.38 -8.39 17.20
CA SER A 190 -8.27 -8.95 16.43
C SER A 190 -7.99 -8.19 15.15
N ALA A 191 -9.02 -7.57 14.57
CA ALA A 191 -8.98 -6.95 13.25
C ALA A 191 -8.84 -5.43 13.33
N ALA A 192 -9.73 -4.78 14.08
CA ALA A 192 -9.84 -3.32 14.08
C ALA A 192 -10.35 -2.76 15.40
N VAL A 193 -10.15 -1.46 15.57
CA VAL A 193 -10.69 -0.66 16.66
C VAL A 193 -11.47 0.50 16.06
N ALA A 194 -12.78 0.58 16.35
CA ALA A 194 -13.55 1.77 16.05
C ALA A 194 -13.04 2.92 16.93
N GLN A 195 -12.93 4.13 16.37
CA GLN A 195 -12.42 5.32 17.08
C GLN A 195 -13.57 6.28 17.43
N PRO A 196 -14.44 5.94 18.40
CA PRO A 196 -15.66 6.72 18.69
C PRO A 196 -15.38 8.10 19.33
N THR A 197 -14.12 8.41 19.65
CA THR A 197 -13.67 9.69 20.20
C THR A 197 -12.22 9.94 19.78
N THR A 198 -11.85 11.19 19.51
CA THR A 198 -10.45 11.61 19.29
C THR A 198 -9.57 11.11 20.45
N PRO A 199 -8.63 10.17 20.22
CA PRO A 199 -7.77 9.70 21.29
C PRO A 199 -6.97 10.84 21.89
N SER A 200 -6.79 10.89 23.21
CA SER A 200 -6.06 11.99 23.85
C SER A 200 -4.60 12.11 23.37
N TRP A 201 -4.00 11.01 22.90
CA TRP A 201 -2.67 11.04 22.29
C TRP A 201 -2.67 11.73 20.92
N LEU A 202 -3.79 11.71 20.19
CA LEU A 202 -3.98 12.47 18.95
C LEU A 202 -3.94 13.99 19.23
N LEU A 203 -4.37 14.42 20.43
CA LEU A 203 -4.26 15.81 20.89
C LEU A 203 -2.81 16.24 21.16
N LEU A 204 -1.89 15.30 21.40
CA LEU A 204 -0.46 15.62 21.56
C LEU A 204 0.17 16.08 20.24
N PHE A 205 -0.44 15.72 19.11
CA PHE A 205 -0.03 16.14 17.78
C PHE A 205 -0.78 17.38 17.27
N ASN A 206 -1.82 17.82 17.99
CA ASN A 206 -2.63 18.98 17.60
C ASN A 206 -3.11 19.78 18.84
N PRO A 207 -2.26 20.68 19.39
CA PRO A 207 -2.59 21.51 20.55
C PRO A 207 -3.76 22.48 20.29
N SER A 208 -4.13 22.70 19.02
CA SER A 208 -5.22 23.59 18.60
C SER A 208 -6.61 23.02 18.86
N LEU A 209 -6.72 21.74 19.24
CA LEU A 209 -7.98 21.10 19.62
C LEU A 209 -8.34 21.33 21.09
N THR A 210 -7.46 21.96 21.87
CA THR A 210 -7.74 22.42 23.23
C THR A 210 -7.91 23.94 23.22
N ASP A 211 -9.16 24.35 23.45
CA ASP A 211 -9.62 25.67 23.85
C ASP A 211 -9.67 26.85 22.85
N ASP A 212 -10.87 27.44 22.83
CA ASP A 212 -11.15 28.84 22.54
C ASP A 212 -10.30 29.76 23.44
N GLN A 213 -9.66 30.78 22.85
CA GLN A 213 -8.92 31.90 23.48
C GLN A 213 -7.65 31.47 24.26
N GLU A 214 -6.47 32.08 24.14
CA GLU A 214 -6.02 33.43 23.83
C GLU A 214 -4.56 33.31 23.30
N GLY A 215 -4.09 34.28 22.52
CA GLY A 215 -2.88 34.17 21.71
C GLY A 215 -1.54 34.14 22.45
N SER A 216 -0.53 33.56 21.78
CA SER A 216 0.84 34.06 21.80
C SER A 216 1.56 33.64 20.52
N ASP A 217 2.06 34.62 19.77
CA ASP A 217 2.99 34.44 18.66
C ASP A 217 4.25 33.70 19.13
N GLY A 218 4.46 32.51 18.57
CA GLY A 218 5.71 31.77 18.68
C GLY A 218 6.02 31.19 17.30
N ALA A 219 6.78 31.94 16.50
CA ALA A 219 7.31 31.45 15.23
C ALA A 219 8.21 30.24 15.50
N LEU A 220 7.77 29.05 15.08
CA LEU A 220 8.63 27.89 14.97
C LEU A 220 9.23 27.88 13.56
N ASP A 221 10.55 27.90 13.50
CA ASP A 221 11.32 27.84 12.26
C ASP A 221 10.89 26.64 11.42
N ASP A 222 10.48 26.93 10.19
CA ASP A 222 10.10 25.96 9.16
C ASP A 222 11.35 25.18 8.72
N VAL A 223 11.60 24.04 9.37
CA VAL A 223 12.61 23.09 8.92
C VAL A 223 12.01 22.31 7.75
N SER A 224 12.32 22.75 6.52
CA SER A 224 11.98 22.03 5.31
C SER A 224 12.66 20.66 5.30
N TYR A 225 11.89 19.59 5.48
CA TYR A 225 12.38 18.24 5.22
C TYR A 225 12.33 17.99 3.71
N ASP A 226 13.47 17.58 3.15
CA ASP A 226 13.60 17.21 1.74
C ASP A 226 12.91 15.85 1.53
N TYR A 227 11.61 15.88 1.24
CA TYR A 227 10.84 14.68 0.88
C TYR A 227 11.33 14.17 -0.46
N THR A 228 11.99 13.01 -0.49
CA THR A 228 12.41 12.40 -1.75
C THR A 228 11.23 11.71 -2.43
N GLU A 229 11.24 11.63 -3.76
CA GLU A 229 10.20 10.94 -4.52
C GLU A 229 10.11 9.45 -4.14
N ALA A 230 11.25 8.85 -3.73
CA ALA A 230 11.34 7.48 -3.25
C ALA A 230 10.58 7.26 -1.93
N ASP A 231 10.74 8.19 -0.97
CA ASP A 231 9.97 8.18 0.28
C ASP A 231 8.48 8.31 -0.04
N ALA A 232 8.11 9.05 -1.08
CA ALA A 232 6.72 9.26 -1.44
C ALA A 232 6.01 8.03 -2.05
N VAL A 233 6.73 7.06 -2.58
CA VAL A 233 6.11 5.95 -3.32
C VAL A 233 5.33 5.00 -2.43
N LEU A 234 5.89 4.62 -1.28
CA LEU A 234 5.35 3.56 -0.41
C LEU A 234 4.67 4.07 0.86
N SER A 235 4.23 5.34 0.89
CA SER A 235 3.64 5.98 2.08
C SER A 235 4.41 5.70 3.38
N PRO A 236 5.47 6.48 3.69
CA PRO A 236 6.18 6.33 4.94
C PRO A 236 5.34 7.06 5.99
N HIS A 237 4.20 6.51 6.36
CA HIS A 237 3.60 6.85 7.63
C HIS A 237 4.47 6.16 8.67
N PHE A 238 5.51 6.92 9.08
CA PHE A 238 6.50 6.65 10.12
C PHE A 238 7.92 6.22 9.65
N HIS A 239 8.86 7.17 9.61
CA HIS A 239 10.28 6.93 9.86
C HIS A 239 10.66 7.57 11.20
N PRO A 240 11.36 6.86 12.12
CA PRO A 240 11.76 7.42 13.39
C PRO A 240 12.73 8.59 13.17
N LEU A 241 12.53 9.67 13.92
CA LEU A 241 13.43 10.81 14.05
C LEU A 241 14.88 10.33 14.15
N SER A 242 15.78 10.94 13.38
CA SER A 242 17.21 10.71 13.53
C SER A 242 17.62 10.87 15.00
N ALA A 243 18.49 9.98 15.47
CA ALA A 243 18.75 9.68 16.88
C ALA A 243 19.21 10.84 17.79
N ASN A 244 19.31 12.07 17.27
CA ASN A 244 19.95 13.19 17.97
C ASN A 244 18.97 14.23 18.54
N THR A 245 17.70 14.27 18.12
CA THR A 245 16.73 15.27 18.63
C THR A 245 15.67 14.66 19.56
N SER A 246 15.46 13.35 19.50
CA SER A 246 14.38 12.66 20.24
C SER A 246 14.73 12.28 21.69
N THR A 247 15.95 12.57 22.16
CA THR A 247 16.41 12.13 23.48
C THR A 247 16.14 13.13 24.60
N SER A 248 15.87 14.40 24.33
CA SER A 248 15.62 15.39 25.40
C SER A 248 14.17 15.38 25.89
N LEU A 249 13.19 15.37 24.98
CA LEU A 249 11.76 15.40 25.32
C LEU A 249 11.25 14.09 25.91
N LEU A 250 11.73 12.95 25.38
CA LEU A 250 11.41 11.63 25.93
C LEU A 250 12.06 11.42 27.31
N ARG A 251 13.27 11.95 27.55
CA ARG A 251 13.91 11.94 28.89
C ARG A 251 13.16 12.81 29.90
N SER A 252 12.68 14.00 29.50
CA SER A 252 11.90 14.84 30.41
C SER A 252 10.57 14.21 30.79
N TYR A 253 9.95 13.45 29.89
CA TYR A 253 8.72 12.71 30.19
C TYR A 253 8.98 11.47 31.06
N LEU A 254 10.04 10.71 30.79
CA LEU A 254 10.46 9.57 31.64
C LEU A 254 10.86 10.01 33.06
N ALA A 255 11.47 11.19 33.21
CA ALA A 255 11.83 11.74 34.52
C ALA A 255 10.61 12.22 35.33
N GLN A 256 9.46 12.46 34.68
CA GLN A 256 8.20 12.83 35.34
C GLN A 256 7.32 11.60 35.65
N ALA A 257 7.49 10.50 34.92
CA ALA A 257 6.75 9.25 35.13
C ALA A 257 7.24 8.43 36.34
N ASP A 258 8.42 8.72 36.90
CA ASP A 258 8.96 8.02 38.08
C ASP A 258 8.25 8.39 39.41
N HIS A 259 7.32 9.34 39.39
CA HIS A 259 6.62 9.80 40.59
C HIS A 259 5.10 9.96 40.39
N THR A 260 4.39 8.88 40.04
CA THR A 260 3.02 8.59 40.56
C THR A 260 2.49 7.24 40.03
N SER A 261 1.77 6.53 40.90
CA SER A 261 0.94 5.30 40.79
C SER A 261 0.53 4.72 39.40
N PRO A 262 0.15 3.43 39.34
CA PRO A 262 0.16 2.61 38.13
C PRO A 262 -1.03 2.94 37.21
N ALA A 263 -0.82 3.86 36.27
CA ALA A 263 -1.78 4.21 35.24
C ALA A 263 -1.31 3.79 33.84
N SER A 264 -2.21 3.06 33.18
CA SER A 264 -2.25 2.67 31.77
C SER A 264 -1.29 1.57 31.29
N THR A 265 -1.87 0.38 31.19
CA THR A 265 -1.40 -0.74 30.37
C THR A 265 -1.21 -0.32 28.89
N ASP A 266 -1.87 0.75 28.45
CA ASP A 266 -1.77 1.31 27.09
C ASP A 266 -0.44 2.02 26.82
N ALA A 267 0.09 2.78 27.79
CA ALA A 267 1.44 3.35 27.67
C ALA A 267 2.51 2.25 27.68
N GLN A 268 2.28 1.16 28.42
CA GLN A 268 3.15 -0.01 28.41
C GLN A 268 3.09 -0.77 27.08
N LEU A 269 1.93 -0.82 26.40
CA LEU A 269 1.78 -1.43 25.07
C LEU A 269 2.54 -0.64 23.99
N VAL A 270 2.44 0.69 24.01
CA VAL A 270 3.18 1.57 23.09
C VAL A 270 4.69 1.49 23.36
N VAL A 271 5.10 1.44 24.63
CA VAL A 271 6.50 1.22 25.03
C VAL A 271 6.99 -0.18 24.63
N HIS A 272 6.13 -1.21 24.69
CA HIS A 272 6.47 -2.57 24.27
C HIS A 272 6.62 -2.68 22.74
N GLN A 273 5.73 -2.07 21.97
CA GLN A 273 5.84 -1.98 20.50
C GLN A 273 7.09 -1.18 20.09
N HIS A 274 7.39 -0.07 20.78
CA HIS A 274 8.62 0.69 20.59
C HIS A 274 9.88 -0.12 20.97
N ARG A 275 9.84 -0.92 22.05
CA ARG A 275 10.95 -1.79 22.46
C ARG A 275 11.20 -2.92 21.48
N MET A 276 10.16 -3.57 20.97
CA MET A 276 10.28 -4.69 20.01
C MET A 276 10.87 -4.22 18.67
N GLN A 277 10.54 -3.00 18.25
CA GLN A 277 11.16 -2.37 17.07
C GLN A 277 12.63 -1.97 17.32
N LEU A 278 12.98 -1.51 18.52
CA LEU A 278 14.36 -1.18 18.91
C LEU A 278 15.25 -2.42 19.12
N THR A 279 14.74 -3.52 19.67
CA THR A 279 15.54 -4.75 19.88
C THR A 279 15.87 -5.46 18.58
N ASN A 280 15.01 -5.36 17.55
CA ASN A 280 15.32 -5.86 16.21
C ASN A 280 16.26 -4.93 15.40
N SER A 281 16.40 -3.67 15.82
CA SER A 281 17.33 -2.70 15.21
C SER A 281 18.63 -2.50 16.01
N SER A 282 18.75 -3.08 17.21
CA SER A 282 19.91 -2.90 18.10
C SER A 282 20.89 -4.08 18.17
N LEU A 283 20.87 -4.99 17.19
CA LEU A 283 21.97 -5.93 16.93
C LEU A 283 23.09 -5.30 16.08
N ASN A 284 23.23 -3.98 16.10
CA ASN A 284 24.36 -3.27 15.49
C ASN A 284 25.06 -2.42 16.56
N ASN A 285 25.99 -3.03 17.30
CA ASN A 285 27.05 -2.28 17.96
C ASN A 285 28.21 -2.09 16.95
N PRO A 286 28.80 -0.89 16.79
CA PRO A 286 29.85 -0.68 15.81
C PRO A 286 31.19 -1.16 16.39
N THR A 287 31.60 -2.37 16.03
CA THR A 287 33.00 -2.80 16.21
C THR A 287 33.43 -3.69 15.04
N THR A 288 34.36 -3.15 14.24
CA THR A 288 35.30 -3.82 13.33
C THR A 288 34.71 -4.79 12.29
N VAL A 289 34.36 -4.25 11.13
CA VAL A 289 34.24 -5.03 9.88
C VAL A 289 35.67 -5.48 9.47
N PRO A 290 35.96 -6.78 9.36
CA PRO A 290 37.22 -7.22 8.76
C PRO A 290 37.24 -6.88 7.27
N PRO A 291 38.41 -6.59 6.66
CA PRO A 291 38.47 -6.21 5.26
C PRO A 291 37.93 -7.34 4.36
N PRO A 292 37.34 -7.02 3.20
CA PRO A 292 36.81 -8.01 2.28
C PRO A 292 37.91 -8.97 1.82
N PRO A 293 37.57 -10.26 1.57
CA PRO A 293 38.54 -11.22 1.05
C PRO A 293 39.08 -10.77 -0.32
N PRO A 294 40.33 -11.11 -0.67
CA PRO A 294 40.89 -10.77 -1.97
C PRO A 294 40.07 -11.40 -3.11
N PRO A 295 40.02 -10.76 -4.28
CA PRO A 295 39.28 -11.28 -5.42
C PRO A 295 39.82 -12.66 -5.85
N PRO A 296 38.97 -13.55 -6.37
CA PRO A 296 39.40 -14.85 -6.88
C PRO A 296 40.41 -14.67 -8.02
N PRO A 297 41.35 -15.62 -8.19
CA PRO A 297 42.32 -15.56 -9.28
C PRO A 297 41.58 -15.58 -10.64
N PRO A 298 42.11 -14.89 -11.66
CA PRO A 298 41.49 -14.84 -12.98
C PRO A 298 41.38 -16.26 -13.57
N SER A 299 40.22 -16.58 -14.13
CA SER A 299 40.01 -17.81 -14.89
C SER A 299 41.03 -17.92 -16.02
N PRO A 300 41.56 -19.13 -16.33
CA PRO A 300 42.50 -19.29 -17.42
C PRO A 300 41.87 -18.85 -18.75
N LEU A 301 42.62 -18.04 -19.50
CA LEU A 301 42.23 -17.56 -20.82
C LEU A 301 41.92 -18.76 -21.75
N PRO A 302 40.84 -18.70 -22.55
CA PRO A 302 40.64 -19.68 -23.61
C PRO A 302 41.80 -19.62 -24.62
N PRO A 303 42.20 -20.75 -25.23
CA PRO A 303 43.27 -20.76 -26.21
C PRO A 303 42.91 -19.87 -27.41
N PRO A 304 43.90 -19.20 -28.04
CA PRO A 304 43.64 -18.32 -29.16
C PRO A 304 43.08 -19.13 -30.34
N SER A 305 41.88 -18.75 -30.81
CA SER A 305 41.36 -19.24 -32.08
C SER A 305 42.23 -18.67 -33.21
N GLY A 306 43.14 -19.51 -33.69
CA GLY A 306 44.00 -19.24 -34.82
C GLY A 306 43.20 -18.94 -36.08
N ALA A 307 43.72 -18.00 -36.84
CA ALA A 307 43.22 -17.54 -38.12
C ALA A 307 42.87 -18.70 -39.09
N ILE A 308 41.71 -18.57 -39.72
CA ILE A 308 41.36 -19.27 -40.95
C ILE A 308 42.33 -18.82 -42.03
N SER A 309 43.06 -19.76 -42.62
CA SER A 309 43.70 -19.57 -43.93
C SER A 309 43.53 -20.84 -44.76
N PHE A 310 42.88 -20.65 -45.91
CA PHE A 310 42.58 -21.63 -46.97
C PHE A 310 43.85 -22.14 -47.64
N VAL A 311 43.92 -23.46 -47.97
CA VAL A 311 44.49 -23.94 -49.26
C VAL A 311 43.85 -25.28 -49.69
N HIS A 312 43.25 -25.23 -50.89
CA HIS A 312 43.02 -26.23 -51.95
C HIS A 312 43.26 -27.74 -51.73
N GLN A 313 42.33 -28.56 -52.24
CA GLN A 313 42.52 -29.46 -53.40
C GLN A 313 41.15 -30.10 -53.80
N VAL A 314 40.58 -29.90 -55.01
CA VAL A 314 40.83 -30.51 -56.35
C VAL A 314 39.63 -31.41 -56.79
N THR A 315 38.83 -30.84 -57.70
CA THR A 315 38.11 -31.38 -58.89
C THR A 315 37.45 -32.78 -58.98
N ARG A 316 36.11 -32.77 -59.24
CA ARG A 316 35.30 -33.38 -60.37
C ARG A 316 35.29 -34.91 -60.61
N PRO A 317 34.34 -35.50 -61.40
CA PRO A 317 32.92 -35.15 -61.72
C PRO A 317 31.94 -36.36 -61.87
N GLU A 318 30.66 -36.05 -62.22
CA GLU A 318 29.73 -36.75 -63.15
C GLU A 318 28.89 -38.00 -62.75
N THR A 319 27.55 -37.88 -62.97
CA THR A 319 26.62 -38.71 -63.81
C THR A 319 25.16 -38.46 -63.36
N VAL A 320 24.29 -37.73 -64.08
CA VAL A 320 23.46 -38.00 -65.29
C VAL A 320 22.26 -38.95 -65.10
N GLY A 321 21.05 -38.36 -65.26
CA GLY A 321 19.84 -38.94 -65.90
C GLY A 321 18.70 -39.37 -64.95
N ALA A 322 17.40 -39.25 -65.25
CA ALA A 322 16.58 -38.53 -66.24
C ALA A 322 15.08 -38.79 -65.90
N ASN A 323 14.18 -37.82 -66.21
CA ASN A 323 12.74 -37.95 -66.56
C ASN A 323 11.73 -38.59 -65.56
N ALA A 324 10.44 -38.24 -65.47
CA ALA A 324 9.55 -37.22 -66.04
C ALA A 324 8.18 -37.25 -65.30
N ILE A 325 7.54 -36.08 -65.18
CA ILE A 325 6.10 -35.72 -65.37
C ILE A 325 4.98 -36.65 -64.81
N GLY A 326 4.03 -36.08 -64.03
CA GLY A 326 2.62 -36.54 -64.02
C GLY A 326 1.76 -36.26 -62.77
N THR A 327 1.13 -35.09 -62.73
CA THR A 327 -0.26 -34.76 -62.27
C THR A 327 -1.07 -35.72 -61.36
N ARG A 328 -1.63 -35.24 -60.23
CA ARG A 328 -3.10 -35.11 -59.96
C ARG A 328 -3.44 -34.54 -58.56
N LEU A 329 -4.63 -33.91 -58.52
CA LEU A 329 -5.27 -33.05 -57.50
C LEU A 329 -5.77 -33.73 -56.20
N PRO A 330 -6.11 -32.94 -55.15
CA PRO A 330 -6.67 -33.41 -53.88
C PRO A 330 -8.20 -33.62 -53.95
N ASN A 331 -8.77 -34.37 -53.00
CA ASN A 331 -10.22 -34.55 -52.87
C ASN A 331 -10.73 -34.27 -51.44
N PRO A 332 -12.02 -33.86 -51.27
CA PRO A 332 -12.51 -32.99 -50.20
C PRO A 332 -13.58 -33.64 -49.30
N VAL A 333 -13.91 -33.02 -48.16
CA VAL A 333 -15.27 -33.08 -47.55
C VAL A 333 -15.55 -31.78 -46.78
N GLU A 334 -16.39 -30.92 -47.35
CA GLU A 334 -17.26 -29.96 -46.64
C GLU A 334 -18.32 -29.43 -47.63
N LEU A 335 -19.60 -29.74 -47.40
CA LEU A 335 -20.78 -28.84 -47.44
C LEU A 335 -22.10 -29.63 -47.59
N GLN A 336 -22.98 -29.42 -46.62
CA GLN A 336 -24.46 -29.38 -46.68
C GLN A 336 -24.84 -28.75 -45.31
N ASP A 337 -25.50 -27.60 -45.22
CA ASP A 337 -26.85 -27.33 -45.71
C ASP A 337 -27.14 -25.83 -45.91
N MET A 338 -28.05 -25.54 -46.84
CA MET A 338 -28.75 -24.26 -46.99
C MET A 338 -30.24 -24.51 -47.30
N LYS A 339 -31.08 -23.75 -46.59
CA LYS A 339 -32.46 -23.26 -46.89
C LYS A 339 -33.69 -24.12 -46.57
N ALA A 340 -34.53 -23.55 -45.68
CA ALA A 340 -35.98 -23.24 -45.79
C ALA A 340 -36.39 -22.61 -44.43
N ILE A 341 -37.15 -21.52 -44.23
CA ILE A 341 -38.12 -20.70 -44.99
C ILE A 341 -37.93 -19.25 -44.52
#